data_AF-A0A935A3V3-F1
#
_entry.id   AF-A0A935A3V3-F1
#
_cell.length_a   1.000
_cell.length_b   1.000
_cell.length_c   1.000
_cell.angle_alpha   90.00
_cell.angle_beta   90.00
_cell.angle_gamma   90.00
#
_symmetry.space_group_name_H-M   'P 1'
#
loop_
_entity.id
_entity.type
_entity.pdbx_description
1 polymer ?
#
loop_
_entity_poly.entity_id
_entity_poly.type
_entity_poly.pdbx_seq_one_letter_code
_entity_poly.pdbx_strand_id
1 'polypeptide(L)'
;MEAAFSDAKSLDALLSRFVGYEPKEVSEFHKAIELFSAEVGGLAEVLRAVISEQVSSNQSFSEALNQFLELAKKAINPKIELADVREMIIQHVLTEDIFMRVFDEAEFHRENVIAHKLAEVSGTFYKGDTKKNILARIKPYYETINARASQIHDHHEKQKFLKALYESFIKPITPKRRTDSALCTRRMRSCVL
;
A
#
# COMPACT_ATOMS: atom_id res chain seq x y z
N MET A 1 42.16 -1.76 -1.59
CA MET A 1 42.03 -3.23 -1.76
C MET A 1 42.35 -3.49 -3.21
N GLU A 2 43.30 -4.36 -3.50
CA GLU A 2 43.84 -4.54 -4.85
C GLU A 2 43.86 -6.05 -5.16
N ALA A 3 43.61 -6.39 -6.42
CA ALA A 3 43.64 -7.77 -6.92
C ALA A 3 44.37 -7.78 -8.26
N ALA A 4 45.28 -8.73 -8.45
CA ALA A 4 45.93 -8.95 -9.72
C ALA A 4 44.96 -9.62 -10.71
N PHE A 5 44.96 -9.22 -11.97
CA PHE A 5 44.11 -9.82 -13.01
C PHE A 5 44.40 -11.31 -13.26
N SER A 6 45.59 -11.78 -12.88
CA SER A 6 45.99 -13.19 -12.96
C SER A 6 45.44 -14.05 -11.81
N ASP A 7 44.96 -13.43 -10.73
CA ASP A 7 44.34 -14.13 -9.59
C ASP A 7 42.82 -13.99 -9.66
N ALA A 8 42.20 -14.96 -10.34
CA ALA A 8 40.76 -15.01 -10.53
C ALA A 8 39.97 -14.97 -9.21
N LYS A 9 40.50 -15.55 -8.13
CA LYS A 9 39.80 -15.62 -6.84
C LYS A 9 39.82 -14.27 -6.12
N SER A 10 40.97 -13.60 -6.13
CA SER A 10 41.08 -12.26 -5.55
C SER A 10 40.30 -11.22 -6.37
N LEU A 11 40.28 -11.36 -7.70
CA LEU A 11 39.51 -10.49 -8.59
C LEU A 11 37.99 -10.68 -8.39
N ASP A 12 37.51 -11.93 -8.29
CA ASP A 12 36.11 -12.25 -8.00
C ASP A 12 35.64 -11.64 -6.68
N ALA A 13 36.44 -11.75 -5.61
CA ALA A 13 36.13 -11.17 -4.31
C ALA A 13 36.04 -9.63 -4.37
N LEU A 14 36.94 -8.98 -5.10
CA LEU A 14 36.96 -7.52 -5.26
C LEU A 14 35.77 -7.03 -6.08
N LEU A 15 35.48 -7.69 -7.21
CA LEU A 15 34.35 -7.35 -8.07
C LEU A 15 33.02 -7.60 -7.35
N SER A 16 32.87 -8.73 -6.66
CA SER A 16 31.68 -9.03 -5.86
C SER A 16 31.43 -7.98 -4.78
N ARG A 17 32.50 -7.48 -4.14
CA ARG A 17 32.38 -6.41 -3.14
C ARG A 17 32.07 -5.04 -3.75
N PHE A 18 32.64 -4.73 -4.92
CA PHE A 18 32.38 -3.47 -5.62
C PHE A 18 30.95 -3.43 -6.19
N VAL A 19 30.56 -4.48 -6.92
CA VAL A 19 29.23 -4.59 -7.53
C VAL A 19 28.14 -4.79 -6.47
N GLY A 20 28.45 -5.48 -5.38
CA GLY A 20 27.54 -5.68 -4.25
C GLY A 20 27.50 -4.54 -3.23
N TYR A 21 28.22 -3.44 -3.48
CA TYR A 21 28.18 -2.29 -2.57
C TYR A 21 26.81 -1.60 -2.67
N GLU A 22 26.11 -1.58 -1.54
CA GLU A 22 24.86 -0.85 -1.37
C GLU A 22 25.08 0.23 -0.29
N PRO A 23 24.78 1.51 -0.57
CA PRO A 23 24.81 2.54 0.45
C PRO A 23 23.95 2.14 1.67
N LYS A 24 24.43 2.44 2.88
CA LYS A 24 23.71 2.11 4.14
C LYS A 24 22.26 2.57 4.06
N GLU A 25 22.11 3.75 3.50
CA GLU A 25 20.89 4.38 3.10
C GLU A 25 19.89 3.43 2.41
N VAL A 26 20.31 2.80 1.32
CA VAL A 26 19.46 1.94 0.48
C VAL A 26 19.15 0.63 1.22
N SER A 27 20.11 0.10 1.97
CA SER A 27 19.89 -1.10 2.81
C SER A 27 18.86 -0.87 3.92
N GLU A 28 18.95 0.26 4.64
CA GLU A 28 17.98 0.64 5.68
C GLU A 28 16.59 0.84 5.11
N PHE A 29 16.50 1.35 3.88
CA PHE A 29 15.24 1.49 3.16
C PHE A 29 14.63 0.14 2.77
N HIS A 30 15.40 -0.79 2.21
CA HIS A 30 14.91 -2.13 1.89
C HIS A 30 14.37 -2.84 3.14
N LYS A 31 15.09 -2.73 4.26
CA LYS A 31 14.62 -3.24 5.56
C LYS A 31 13.33 -2.55 6.01
N ALA A 32 13.24 -1.24 5.83
CA ALA A 32 12.03 -0.50 6.18
C ALA A 32 10.83 -0.98 5.34
N ILE A 33 10.97 -1.18 4.03
CA ILE A 33 9.91 -1.75 3.18
C ILE A 33 9.51 -3.14 3.66
N GLU A 34 10.47 -4.01 3.98
CA GLU A 34 10.20 -5.39 4.39
C GLU A 34 9.39 -5.44 5.70
N LEU A 35 9.87 -4.74 6.73
CA LEU A 35 9.19 -4.65 8.03
C LEU A 35 7.81 -4.00 7.88
N PHE A 36 7.73 -2.97 7.06
CA PHE A 36 6.49 -2.29 6.78
C PHE A 36 5.47 -3.19 6.07
N SER A 37 5.91 -3.96 5.07
CA SER A 37 5.08 -4.94 4.36
C SER A 37 4.51 -6.00 5.32
N ALA A 38 5.31 -6.45 6.29
CA ALA A 38 4.84 -7.37 7.32
C ALA A 38 3.80 -6.72 8.25
N GLU A 39 4.07 -5.49 8.70
CA GLU A 39 3.16 -4.73 9.58
C GLU A 39 1.81 -4.45 8.91
N VAL A 40 1.82 -4.08 7.63
CA VAL A 40 0.61 -3.86 6.81
C VAL A 40 -0.22 -5.12 6.70
N GLY A 41 0.41 -6.29 6.53
CA GLY A 41 -0.31 -7.57 6.55
C GLY A 41 -1.05 -7.79 7.88
N GLY A 42 -0.39 -7.52 9.00
CA GLY A 42 -1.01 -7.60 10.33
C GLY A 42 -2.15 -6.59 10.53
N LEU A 43 -2.00 -5.37 10.02
CA LEU A 43 -3.03 -4.33 10.08
C LEU A 43 -4.24 -4.65 9.21
N ALA A 44 -4.05 -5.31 8.07
CA ALA A 44 -5.15 -5.77 7.25
C ALA A 44 -6.04 -6.76 8.02
N GLU A 45 -5.45 -7.70 8.78
CA GLU A 45 -6.23 -8.62 9.63
C GLU A 45 -6.99 -7.89 10.75
N VAL A 46 -6.36 -6.90 11.39
CA VAL A 46 -7.03 -6.06 12.40
C VAL A 46 -8.22 -5.32 11.77
N LEU A 47 -8.03 -4.72 10.59
CA LEU A 47 -9.11 -4.04 9.87
C LEU A 47 -10.22 -4.99 9.43
N ARG A 48 -9.91 -6.23 9.03
CA ARG A 48 -10.94 -7.26 8.75
C ARG A 48 -11.80 -7.55 9.97
N ALA A 49 -11.19 -7.66 11.14
CA ALA A 49 -11.92 -7.86 12.39
C ALA A 49 -12.82 -6.67 12.73
N VAL A 50 -12.27 -5.45 12.66
CA VAL A 50 -13.03 -4.20 12.88
C VAL A 50 -14.20 -4.09 11.90
N ILE A 51 -13.97 -4.30 10.61
CA ILE A 51 -15.03 -4.23 9.60
C ILE A 51 -16.12 -5.27 9.89
N SER A 52 -15.75 -6.50 10.27
CA SER A 52 -16.71 -7.55 10.60
C SER A 52 -17.59 -7.16 11.79
N GLU A 53 -17.02 -6.52 12.81
CA GLU A 53 -17.76 -5.95 13.94
C GLU A 53 -18.65 -4.77 13.51
N GLN A 54 -18.15 -3.88 12.65
CA GLN A 54 -18.94 -2.73 12.17
C GLN A 54 -20.14 -3.16 11.33
N VAL A 55 -20.03 -4.26 10.56
CA VAL A 55 -21.19 -4.80 9.81
C VAL A 55 -22.34 -5.19 10.74
N SER A 56 -22.05 -5.74 11.93
CA SER A 56 -23.08 -6.19 12.87
C SER A 56 -23.54 -5.10 13.85
N SER A 57 -22.67 -4.16 14.20
CA SER A 57 -22.92 -3.17 15.27
C SER A 57 -23.23 -1.75 14.77
N ASN A 58 -22.91 -1.41 13.52
CA ASN A 58 -23.03 -0.06 12.98
C ASN A 58 -23.94 -0.04 11.74
N GLN A 59 -25.19 0.35 11.97
CA GLN A 59 -26.21 0.43 10.93
C GLN A 59 -25.81 1.37 9.78
N SER A 60 -25.24 2.55 10.09
CA SER A 60 -24.80 3.52 9.09
C SER A 60 -23.67 2.96 8.20
N PHE A 61 -22.74 2.20 8.78
CA PHE A 61 -21.71 1.51 8.01
C PHE A 61 -22.31 0.43 7.11
N SER A 62 -23.21 -0.39 7.63
CA SER A 62 -23.87 -1.45 6.86
C SER A 62 -24.66 -0.91 5.66
N GLU A 63 -25.38 0.20 5.85
CA GLU A 63 -26.10 0.89 4.78
C GLU A 63 -25.15 1.46 3.72
N ALA A 64 -24.10 2.18 4.15
CA ALA A 64 -23.10 2.73 3.23
C ALA A 64 -22.37 1.63 2.44
N LEU A 65 -22.05 0.51 3.10
CA LEU A 65 -21.41 -0.66 2.50
C LEU A 65 -22.29 -1.29 1.40
N ASN A 66 -23.58 -1.45 1.65
CA ASN A 66 -24.52 -1.99 0.67
C ASN A 66 -24.74 -1.03 -0.52
N GLN A 67 -24.84 0.27 -0.27
CA GLN A 67 -24.92 1.27 -1.34
C GLN A 67 -23.66 1.25 -2.21
N PHE A 68 -22.49 1.13 -1.59
CA PHE A 68 -21.23 1.01 -2.30
C PHE A 68 -21.13 -0.28 -3.12
N LEU A 69 -21.62 -1.41 -2.60
CA LEU A 69 -21.66 -2.68 -3.35
C LEU A 69 -22.43 -2.53 -4.66
N GLU A 70 -23.59 -1.89 -4.63
CA GLU A 70 -24.40 -1.68 -5.84
C GLU A 70 -23.72 -0.72 -6.82
N LEU A 71 -23.04 0.31 -6.31
CA LEU A 71 -22.19 1.18 -7.15
C LEU A 71 -21.05 0.40 -7.79
N ALA A 72 -20.33 -0.42 -7.02
CA ALA A 72 -19.20 -1.21 -7.48
C ALA A 72 -19.63 -2.23 -8.55
N LYS A 73 -20.78 -2.88 -8.38
CA LYS A 73 -21.34 -3.77 -9.40
C LYS A 73 -21.62 -3.06 -10.73
N LYS A 74 -22.18 -1.85 -10.67
CA LYS A 74 -22.50 -1.04 -11.87
C LYS A 74 -21.25 -0.47 -12.53
N ALA A 75 -20.35 0.09 -11.73
CA ALA A 75 -19.19 0.81 -12.23
C ALA A 75 -18.03 -0.12 -12.61
N ILE A 76 -17.84 -1.22 -11.88
CA ILE A 76 -16.67 -2.11 -11.97
C ILE A 76 -17.01 -3.43 -12.65
N ASN A 77 -17.79 -4.29 -11.98
CA ASN A 77 -18.14 -5.63 -12.45
C ASN A 77 -19.36 -6.17 -11.67
N PRO A 78 -20.43 -6.65 -12.33
CA PRO A 78 -21.63 -7.16 -11.66
C PRO A 78 -21.38 -8.38 -10.76
N LYS A 79 -20.26 -9.09 -10.93
CA LYS A 79 -19.87 -10.24 -10.09
C LYS A 79 -19.24 -9.87 -8.75
N ILE A 80 -19.07 -8.58 -8.46
CA ILE A 80 -18.51 -8.13 -7.18
C ILE A 80 -19.43 -8.54 -6.04
N GLU A 81 -18.82 -9.11 -5.01
CA GLU A 81 -19.48 -9.52 -3.78
C GLU A 81 -19.13 -8.60 -2.61
N LEU A 82 -19.89 -8.73 -1.54
CA LEU A 82 -19.70 -7.99 -0.30
C LEU A 82 -18.30 -8.23 0.31
N ALA A 83 -17.75 -9.44 0.13
CA ALA A 83 -16.39 -9.76 0.53
C ALA A 83 -15.34 -8.94 -0.25
N ASP A 84 -15.54 -8.74 -1.55
CA ASP A 84 -14.63 -7.92 -2.37
C ASP A 84 -14.65 -6.47 -1.91
N VAL A 85 -15.83 -5.92 -1.63
CA VAL A 85 -15.98 -4.55 -1.14
C VAL A 85 -15.28 -4.34 0.20
N ARG A 86 -15.36 -5.31 1.13
CA ARG A 86 -14.63 -5.23 2.41
C ARG A 86 -13.12 -5.15 2.19
N GLU A 87 -12.59 -5.95 1.27
CA GLU A 87 -11.19 -5.89 0.88
C GLU A 87 -10.82 -4.56 0.20
N MET A 88 -11.72 -3.97 -0.60
CA MET A 88 -11.52 -2.64 -1.19
C MET A 88 -11.37 -1.55 -0.11
N ILE A 89 -12.19 -1.60 0.94
CA ILE A 89 -12.11 -0.65 2.06
C ILE A 89 -10.77 -0.79 2.78
N ILE A 90 -10.32 -2.02 3.05
CA ILE A 90 -9.04 -2.28 3.71
C ILE A 90 -7.89 -1.74 2.86
N GLN A 91 -7.90 -2.05 1.57
CA GLN A 91 -6.88 -1.55 0.63
C GLN A 91 -6.88 -0.03 0.59
N HIS A 92 -8.04 0.61 0.50
CA HIS A 92 -8.16 2.06 0.50
C HIS A 92 -7.61 2.69 1.79
N VAL A 93 -8.06 2.24 2.96
CA VAL A 93 -7.61 2.77 4.26
C VAL A 93 -6.09 2.66 4.43
N LEU A 94 -5.50 1.53 4.03
CA LEU A 94 -4.07 1.30 4.21
C LEU A 94 -3.21 2.02 3.17
N THR A 95 -3.73 2.31 1.98
CA THR A 95 -2.96 2.94 0.89
C THR A 95 -3.14 4.46 0.85
N GLU A 96 -4.34 4.98 1.12
CA GLU A 96 -4.66 6.40 0.99
C GLU A 96 -3.77 7.29 1.89
N ASP A 97 -3.65 6.95 3.18
CA ASP A 97 -2.85 7.73 4.12
C ASP A 97 -1.35 7.76 3.71
N ILE A 98 -0.90 6.77 2.94
CA ILE A 98 0.50 6.64 2.48
C ILE A 98 0.72 7.43 1.22
N PHE A 99 -0.20 7.30 0.26
CA PHE A 99 -0.13 8.09 -0.94
C PHE A 99 -0.17 9.59 -0.61
N MET A 100 -1.05 9.99 0.30
CA MET A 100 -1.12 11.39 0.75
C MET A 100 0.17 11.86 1.46
N ARG A 101 0.83 11.02 2.26
CA ARG A 101 2.01 11.44 3.04
C ARG A 101 3.35 11.33 2.32
N VAL A 102 3.47 10.38 1.41
CA VAL A 102 4.73 10.12 0.69
C VAL A 102 4.84 11.01 -0.54
N PHE A 103 3.71 11.36 -1.18
CA PHE A 103 3.75 11.97 -2.50
C PHE A 103 3.35 13.44 -2.55
N ASP A 104 2.85 14.05 -1.47
CA ASP A 104 2.39 15.46 -1.42
C ASP A 104 1.43 15.84 -2.57
N GLU A 105 0.87 14.81 -3.22
CA GLU A 105 0.07 14.85 -4.43
C GLU A 105 -1.39 14.56 -4.03
N ALA A 106 -1.89 15.36 -3.07
CA ALA A 106 -3.23 15.27 -2.51
C ALA A 106 -4.36 15.44 -3.55
N GLU A 107 -4.04 15.82 -4.78
CA GLU A 107 -4.98 16.03 -5.88
C GLU A 107 -5.46 14.74 -6.56
N PHE A 108 -4.67 13.66 -6.55
CA PHE A 108 -4.98 12.46 -7.32
C PHE A 108 -6.23 11.71 -6.85
N HIS A 109 -6.58 11.79 -5.56
CA HIS A 109 -7.75 11.09 -5.04
C HIS A 109 -9.07 11.86 -5.20
N ARG A 110 -9.02 13.15 -5.53
CA ARG A 110 -10.22 14.03 -5.56
C ARG A 110 -11.12 13.82 -6.78
N GLU A 111 -10.59 13.28 -7.87
CA GLU A 111 -11.36 13.13 -9.11
C GLU A 111 -12.05 11.76 -9.23
N ASN A 112 -11.77 10.84 -8.32
CA ASN A 112 -12.25 9.47 -8.42
C ASN A 112 -13.52 9.24 -7.59
N VAL A 113 -14.67 9.10 -8.27
CA VAL A 113 -15.97 8.85 -7.63
C VAL A 113 -15.97 7.58 -6.77
N ILE A 114 -15.25 6.53 -7.17
CA ILE A 114 -15.15 5.29 -6.39
C ILE A 114 -14.32 5.52 -5.13
N ALA A 115 -13.19 6.22 -5.22
CA ALA A 115 -12.37 6.56 -4.06
C ALA A 115 -13.13 7.45 -3.08
N HIS A 116 -13.84 8.47 -3.58
CA HIS A 116 -14.71 9.32 -2.77
C HIS A 116 -15.77 8.53 -2.01
N LYS A 117 -16.42 7.58 -2.68
CA LYS A 117 -17.43 6.73 -2.04
C LYS A 117 -16.82 5.74 -1.04
N LEU A 118 -15.61 5.22 -1.29
CA LEU A 118 -14.86 4.44 -0.31
C LEU A 118 -14.46 5.27 0.92
N ALA A 119 -14.08 6.53 0.73
CA ALA A 119 -13.77 7.45 1.81
C ALA A 119 -15.01 7.74 2.67
N GLU A 120 -16.18 7.92 2.06
CA GLU A 120 -17.46 8.05 2.78
C GLU A 120 -17.77 6.80 3.63
N VAL A 121 -17.64 5.60 3.06
CA VAL A 121 -17.90 4.33 3.76
C VAL A 121 -16.91 4.13 4.91
N SER A 122 -15.61 4.29 4.64
CA SER A 122 -14.57 4.12 5.66
C SER A 122 -14.67 5.17 6.76
N GLY A 123 -15.03 6.41 6.44
CA GLY A 123 -15.22 7.50 7.41
C GLY A 123 -16.29 7.24 8.47
N THR A 124 -17.19 6.27 8.27
CA THR A 124 -18.17 5.88 9.29
C THR A 124 -17.53 5.27 10.54
N PHE A 125 -16.43 4.52 10.38
CA PHE A 125 -15.74 3.78 11.45
C PHE A 125 -14.25 4.17 11.61
N TYR A 126 -13.58 4.56 10.53
CA TYR A 126 -12.16 4.92 10.52
C TYR A 126 -11.95 6.38 10.96
N LYS A 127 -12.25 6.64 12.22
CA LYS A 127 -12.16 7.97 12.86
C LYS A 127 -11.64 7.88 14.28
N GLY A 128 -11.23 9.01 14.85
CA GLY A 128 -10.80 9.10 16.26
C GLY A 128 -9.66 8.12 16.58
N ASP A 129 -9.87 7.29 17.59
CA ASP A 129 -8.85 6.37 18.11
C ASP A 129 -8.52 5.22 17.16
N THR A 130 -9.49 4.72 16.39
CA THR A 130 -9.24 3.68 15.36
C THR A 130 -8.21 4.17 14.35
N LYS A 131 -8.39 5.39 13.83
CA LYS A 131 -7.45 6.01 12.89
C LYS A 131 -6.10 6.27 13.56
N LYS A 132 -6.07 6.81 14.77
CA LYS A 132 -4.81 7.07 15.51
C LYS A 132 -4.01 5.80 15.76
N ASN A 133 -4.66 4.72 16.18
CA ASN A 133 -4.01 3.44 16.51
C ASN A 133 -3.38 2.80 15.28
N ILE A 134 -4.10 2.79 14.15
CA ILE A 134 -3.57 2.28 12.89
C ILE A 134 -2.40 3.14 12.43
N LEU A 135 -2.56 4.46 12.40
CA LEU A 135 -1.51 5.40 12.00
C LEU A 135 -0.25 5.31 12.88
N ALA A 136 -0.40 5.11 14.19
CA ALA A 136 0.73 5.01 15.11
C ALA A 136 1.62 3.80 14.81
N ARG A 137 1.04 2.68 14.36
CA ARG A 137 1.78 1.45 14.01
C ARG A 137 2.61 1.61 12.74
N ILE A 138 2.13 2.40 11.79
CA ILE A 138 2.74 2.58 10.46
C ILE A 138 3.63 3.83 10.35
N LYS A 139 3.47 4.79 11.25
CA LYS A 139 4.22 6.06 11.24
C LYS A 139 5.75 5.91 11.16
N PRO A 140 6.42 5.01 11.92
CA PRO A 140 7.89 4.92 11.89
C PRO A 140 8.46 4.57 10.50
N TYR A 141 7.72 3.76 9.76
CA TYR A 141 8.12 3.35 8.42
C TYR A 141 7.94 4.49 7.41
N TYR A 142 6.93 5.34 7.60
CA TYR A 142 6.69 6.49 6.74
C TYR A 142 7.81 7.50 6.80
N GLU A 143 8.36 7.76 7.98
CA GLU A 143 9.48 8.68 8.13
C GLU A 143 10.70 8.19 7.34
N THR A 144 10.95 6.88 7.35
CA THR A 144 12.05 6.27 6.60
C THR A 144 11.80 6.26 5.08
N ILE A 145 10.58 5.94 4.64
CA ILE A 145 10.19 5.94 3.22
C ILE A 145 10.19 7.37 2.65
N ASN A 146 9.71 8.36 3.40
CA ASN A 146 9.70 9.76 2.99
C ASN A 146 11.10 10.34 2.88
N ALA A 147 11.98 10.03 3.83
CA ALA A 147 13.38 10.46 3.77
C ALA A 147 14.05 9.96 2.48
N ARG A 148 13.74 8.74 2.05
CA ARG A 148 14.21 8.17 0.78
C ARG A 148 13.58 8.81 -0.44
N ALA A 149 12.25 8.95 -0.44
CA ALA A 149 11.52 9.58 -1.54
C ALA A 149 12.01 11.01 -1.81
N SER A 150 12.33 11.78 -0.77
CA SER A 150 12.86 13.16 -0.89
C SER A 150 14.23 13.27 -1.56
N GLN A 151 15.00 12.18 -1.61
CA GLN A 151 16.32 12.13 -2.23
C GLN A 151 16.26 11.75 -3.72
N ILE A 152 15.08 11.37 -4.23
CA ILE A 152 14.88 11.00 -5.63
C ILE A 152 14.40 12.23 -6.39
N HIS A 153 15.30 12.83 -7.18
CA HIS A 153 15.01 14.03 -7.96
C HIS A 153 14.56 13.74 -9.39
N ASP A 154 14.92 12.58 -9.94
CA ASP A 154 14.54 12.18 -11.28
C ASP A 154 13.10 11.64 -11.34
N HIS A 155 12.30 12.15 -12.29
CA HIS A 155 10.90 11.76 -12.43
C HIS A 155 10.72 10.28 -12.77
N HIS A 156 11.61 9.69 -13.59
CA HIS A 156 11.52 8.29 -13.99
C HIS A 156 11.91 7.37 -12.82
N GLU A 157 12.93 7.72 -12.05
CA GLU A 157 13.27 7.03 -10.80
C GLU A 157 12.18 7.14 -9.75
N LYS A 158 11.54 8.32 -9.61
CA LYS A 158 10.39 8.51 -8.72
C LYS A 158 9.24 7.58 -9.11
N GLN A 159 8.95 7.43 -10.40
CA GLN A 159 7.92 6.50 -10.90
C GLN A 159 8.27 5.02 -10.68
N LYS A 160 9.54 4.63 -10.87
CA LYS A 160 9.98 3.26 -10.59
C LYS A 160 9.88 2.94 -9.09
N PHE A 161 10.27 3.90 -8.25
CA PHE A 161 10.13 3.83 -6.80
C PHE A 161 8.67 3.68 -6.38
N LEU A 162 7.78 4.54 -6.90
CA LEU A 162 6.33 4.51 -6.71
C LEU A 162 5.76 3.12 -6.96
N LYS A 163 6.11 2.55 -8.12
CA LYS A 163 5.63 1.23 -8.52
C LYS A 163 6.12 0.12 -7.58
N ALA A 164 7.40 0.12 -7.23
CA ALA A 164 7.98 -0.89 -6.33
C ALA A 164 7.38 -0.81 -4.93
N LEU A 165 7.19 0.42 -4.44
CA LEU A 165 6.55 0.69 -3.17
C LEU A 165 5.11 0.14 -3.21
N TYR A 166 4.30 0.53 -4.19
CA TYR A 166 2.92 0.07 -4.39
C TYR A 166 2.77 -1.46 -4.52
N GLU A 167 3.69 -2.12 -5.22
CA GLU A 167 3.66 -3.58 -5.33
C GLU A 167 3.95 -4.26 -3.99
N SER A 168 4.87 -3.68 -3.20
CA SER A 168 5.17 -4.13 -1.83
C SER A 168 3.98 -3.92 -0.89
N PHE A 169 3.15 -2.92 -1.16
CA PHE A 169 1.92 -2.60 -0.43
C PHE A 169 0.79 -3.60 -0.63
N ILE A 170 0.56 -3.97 -1.88
CA ILE A 170 -0.65 -4.72 -2.26
C ILE A 170 -0.47 -6.21 -2.06
N LYS A 171 0.76 -6.69 -2.22
CA LYS A 171 1.07 -8.12 -2.11
C LYS A 171 0.68 -8.73 -0.74
N PRO A 172 0.92 -8.07 0.41
CA PRO A 172 0.52 -8.61 1.72
C PRO A 172 -0.98 -8.55 1.98
N ILE A 173 -1.67 -7.55 1.46
CA ILE A 173 -3.10 -7.30 1.76
C ILE A 173 -4.05 -8.06 0.83
N THR A 174 -3.59 -8.46 -0.37
CA THR A 174 -4.41 -9.19 -1.33
C THR A 174 -4.52 -10.67 -0.96
N PRO A 175 -5.73 -11.21 -0.71
CA PRO A 175 -5.90 -12.63 -0.41
C PRO A 175 -5.53 -13.50 -1.62
N LYS A 176 -4.85 -14.63 -1.37
CA LYS A 176 -4.39 -15.59 -2.41
C LYS A 176 -5.50 -16.19 -3.30
N ARG A 177 -6.78 -15.98 -2.99
CA ARG A 177 -7.91 -16.76 -3.55
C ARG A 177 -8.70 -16.11 -4.70
N ARG A 178 -8.40 -14.92 -5.21
CA ARG A 178 -9.18 -14.36 -6.36
C ARG A 178 -8.30 -13.68 -7.39
N THR A 179 -8.07 -14.38 -8.50
CA THR A 179 -7.51 -13.86 -9.76
C THR A 179 -8.39 -12.76 -10.39
N ASP A 180 -9.67 -12.66 -10.02
CA ASP A 180 -10.58 -11.58 -10.44
C ASP A 180 -10.48 -10.30 -9.57
N SER A 181 -9.85 -10.37 -8.39
CA SER A 181 -9.53 -9.16 -7.60
C SER A 181 -8.52 -8.27 -8.33
N ALA A 182 -7.75 -8.82 -9.27
CA ALA A 182 -6.81 -8.07 -10.09
C ALA A 182 -7.49 -7.02 -10.98
N LEU A 183 -8.78 -7.17 -11.32
CA LEU A 183 -9.59 -6.14 -12.00
C LEU A 183 -9.96 -5.00 -11.05
N CYS A 184 -10.25 -5.33 -9.79
CA CYS A 184 -10.48 -4.37 -8.72
C CYS A 184 -9.18 -3.61 -8.37
N THR A 185 -8.05 -4.33 -8.29
CA THR A 185 -6.72 -3.75 -8.15
C THR A 185 -6.28 -2.97 -9.40
N ARG A 186 -6.72 -3.33 -10.62
CA ARG A 186 -6.43 -2.56 -11.85
C ARG A 186 -7.23 -1.26 -11.95
N ARG A 187 -8.49 -1.27 -11.51
CA ARG A 187 -9.27 -0.03 -11.43
C ARG A 187 -8.85 0.82 -10.23
N MET A 188 -8.50 0.23 -9.08
CA MET A 188 -7.80 0.95 -8.01
C MET A 188 -6.41 1.43 -8.45
N ARG A 189 -5.67 0.70 -9.30
CA ARG A 189 -4.46 1.21 -9.96
C ARG A 189 -4.78 2.48 -10.74
N SER A 190 -5.88 2.54 -11.47
CA SER A 190 -6.34 3.77 -12.15
C SER A 190 -6.94 4.83 -11.19
N CYS A 191 -7.11 4.52 -9.90
CA CYS A 191 -7.51 5.47 -8.85
C CYS A 191 -6.30 5.97 -8.02
N VAL A 192 -5.13 5.35 -8.19
CA VAL A 192 -3.93 5.48 -7.33
C VAL A 192 -2.68 5.83 -8.14
N LEU A 193 -2.66 5.54 -9.46
CA LEU A 193 -1.62 5.90 -10.44
C LEU A 193 -2.21 6.73 -11.57
#